data_AF-A0A845A3I0-F1
#
_entry.id   AF-A0A845A3I0-F1
#
_cell.length_a   1.000
_cell.length_b   1.000
_cell.length_c   1.000
_cell.angle_alpha   90.00
_cell.angle_beta   90.00
_cell.angle_gamma   90.00
#
_symmetry.space_group_name_H-M   'P 1'
#
loop_
_entity.id
_entity.type
_entity.pdbx_description
1 polymer ?
#
loop_
_entity_poly.entity_id
_entity_poly.type
_entity_poly.pdbx_seq_one_letter_code
_entity_poly.pdbx_strand_id
1 'polypeptide(L)'
;MAAKNNALNKPVNLTPELEEVVGKGPMTRAQVTSKVWDHIKANDLQDAKDRRMINPDDKLSAVIGKDQISMFKMTGAVSKHMS
;
A
#
# COMPACT_ATOMS: atom_id res chain seq x y z
N MET A 1 -17.05 26.73 3.77
CA MET A 1 -15.96 26.28 2.87
C MET A 1 -15.28 25.09 3.55
N ALA A 2 -15.50 23.86 3.10
CA ALA A 2 -14.80 22.70 3.68
C ALA A 2 -13.29 22.86 3.45
N ALA A 3 -12.50 22.82 4.52
CA ALA A 3 -11.05 22.92 4.42
C ALA A 3 -10.53 21.81 3.48
N LYS A 4 -9.89 22.20 2.38
CA LYS A 4 -9.18 21.29 1.46
C LYS A 4 -8.10 20.59 2.27
N ASN A 5 -8.42 19.41 2.79
CA ASN A 5 -7.52 18.64 3.62
C ASN A 5 -6.41 18.09 2.71
N ASN A 6 -5.31 18.85 2.58
CA ASN A 6 -4.16 18.58 1.71
C ASN A 6 -3.31 17.35 2.17
N ALA A 7 -3.89 16.49 3.02
CA ALA A 7 -3.22 15.39 3.68
C ALA A 7 -2.77 14.27 2.70
N LEU A 8 -3.45 14.14 1.56
CA LEU A 8 -3.07 13.16 0.53
C LEU A 8 -1.85 13.59 -0.30
N ASN A 9 -1.58 14.90 -0.39
CA ASN A 9 -0.48 15.46 -1.18
C ASN A 9 0.77 15.76 -0.33
N LYS A 10 0.67 15.67 0.99
CA LYS A 10 1.83 15.84 1.86
C LYS A 10 2.74 14.62 1.72
N PRO A 11 4.04 14.80 1.45
CA PRO A 11 4.99 13.69 1.50
C PRO A 11 4.99 13.07 2.90
N VAL A 12 5.05 11.74 2.94
CA VAL A 12 5.11 10.96 4.17
C VAL A 12 6.44 10.23 4.25
N ASN A 13 6.91 10.00 5.47
CA ASN A 13 8.00 9.09 5.72
C ASN A 13 7.47 7.65 5.65
N LEU A 14 8.28 6.77 5.06
CA LEU A 14 7.94 5.36 4.86
C LEU A 14 8.81 4.52 5.78
N THR A 15 8.27 3.43 6.35
CA THR A 15 9.11 2.47 7.06
C THR A 15 9.95 1.66 6.06
N PRO A 16 11.08 1.08 6.47
CA PRO A 16 11.94 0.29 5.58
C PRO A 16 11.17 -0.83 4.86
N GLU A 17 10.20 -1.46 5.53
CA GLU A 17 9.39 -2.54 4.95
C GLU A 17 8.52 -2.04 3.79
N LEU A 18 7.98 -0.83 3.90
CA LEU A 18 7.18 -0.23 2.83
C LEU A 18 8.08 0.25 1.68
N GLU A 19 9.28 0.75 1.97
CA GLU A 19 10.26 1.12 0.93
C GLU A 19 10.71 -0.08 0.09
N GLU A 20 10.74 -1.29 0.63
CA GLU A 20 11.03 -2.52 -0.15
C GLU A 20 9.95 -2.83 -1.21
N VAL A 21 8.73 -2.32 -1.02
CA VAL A 21 7.60 -2.49 -1.94
C VAL A 21 7.49 -1.32 -2.92
N VAL A 22 7.59 -0.08 -2.43
CA VAL A 22 7.33 1.13 -3.25
C VAL A 22 8.59 1.91 -3.64
N GLY A 23 9.76 1.48 -3.20
CA GLY A 23 11.01 2.22 -3.31
C GLY A 23 11.15 3.34 -2.28
N LYS A 24 12.33 3.97 -2.24
CA LYS A 24 12.68 5.00 -1.26
C LYS A 24 11.87 6.28 -1.42
N GLY A 25 11.53 6.89 -0.28
CA GLY A 25 10.79 8.15 -0.20
C GLY A 25 11.64 9.43 -0.36
N PRO A 26 11.02 10.62 -0.23
CA PRO A 26 9.64 10.83 0.22
C PRO A 26 8.60 10.77 -0.92
N MET A 27 7.40 10.26 -0.61
CA MET A 27 6.28 10.11 -1.54
C MET A 27 4.98 10.57 -0.91
N THR A 28 3.97 10.95 -1.71
CA THR A 28 2.64 11.27 -1.20
C THR A 28 1.83 9.99 -0.92
N ARG A 29 0.81 10.07 -0.05
CA ARG A 29 -0.07 8.91 0.25
C ARG A 29 -0.70 8.30 -1.00
N ALA A 30 -1.05 9.16 -1.98
CA ALA A 30 -1.60 8.72 -3.26
C ALA A 30 -0.56 7.94 -4.08
N GLN A 31 0.67 8.44 -4.15
CA GLN A 31 1.76 7.77 -4.86
C GLN A 31 2.10 6.41 -4.22
N VAL A 32 2.15 6.35 -2.89
CA VAL A 32 2.39 5.09 -2.17
C VAL A 32 1.29 4.07 -2.49
N THR A 33 0.02 4.48 -2.42
CA THR A 33 -1.11 3.59 -2.73
C THR A 33 -1.04 3.08 -4.17
N SER A 34 -0.70 3.95 -5.13
CA SER A 34 -0.53 3.56 -6.54
C SER A 34 0.58 2.52 -6.70
N LYS A 35 1.76 2.78 -6.10
CA LYS A 35 2.91 1.87 -6.22
C LYS A 35 2.68 0.52 -5.55
N VAL A 36 1.97 0.47 -4.42
CA VAL A 36 1.56 -0.81 -3.82
C VAL A 36 0.67 -1.59 -4.79
N TRP A 37 -0.26 -0.92 -5.47
CA TRP A 37 -1.08 -1.56 -6.51
C TRP A 37 -0.27 -2.02 -7.72
N ASP A 38 0.73 -1.26 -8.14
CA ASP A 38 1.63 -1.65 -9.22
C ASP A 38 2.40 -2.92 -8.84
N HIS A 39 2.91 -3.02 -7.61
CA HIS A 39 3.55 -4.24 -7.08
C HIS A 39 2.59 -5.43 -7.08
N ILE A 40 1.36 -5.24 -6.57
CA ILE A 40 0.33 -6.29 -6.53
C ILE A 40 0.05 -6.84 -7.94
N LYS A 41 -0.07 -5.96 -8.93
CA LYS A 41 -0.35 -6.37 -10.31
C LYS A 41 0.86 -6.98 -11.00
N ALA A 42 2.05 -6.41 -10.81
CA ALA A 42 3.28 -6.89 -11.43
C ALA A 42 3.65 -8.31 -10.98
N ASN A 43 3.25 -8.69 -9.75
CA ASN A 43 3.53 -10.00 -9.17
C ASN A 43 2.30 -10.93 -9.14
N ASP A 44 1.20 -10.56 -9.82
CA ASP A 44 -0.06 -11.33 -9.86
C ASP A 44 -0.59 -11.74 -8.47
N LEU A 45 -0.52 -10.82 -7.51
CA LEU A 45 -0.87 -11.07 -6.11
C LEU A 45 -2.38 -10.98 -5.84
N GLN A 46 -3.20 -10.81 -6.87
CA GLN A 46 -4.65 -10.85 -6.71
C GLN A 46 -5.12 -12.30 -6.72
N ASP A 47 -6.10 -12.64 -5.90
CA ASP A 47 -6.67 -13.98 -5.95
C ASP A 47 -7.38 -14.22 -7.30
N ALA A 48 -7.12 -15.39 -7.89
CA ALA A 48 -7.63 -15.75 -9.21
C ALA A 48 -9.16 -15.94 -9.24
N LYS A 49 -9.78 -16.26 -8.10
CA LYS A 49 -11.23 -16.47 -7.97
C LYS A 49 -11.94 -15.21 -7.51
N ASP A 50 -11.31 -14.42 -6.65
CA ASP A 50 -11.81 -13.11 -6.23
C ASP A 50 -10.72 -12.05 -6.25
N ARG A 51 -10.64 -11.28 -7.35
CA ARG A 51 -9.64 -10.21 -7.52
C ARG A 51 -9.72 -9.07 -6.50
N ARG A 52 -10.71 -9.07 -5.60
CA ARG A 52 -10.77 -8.14 -4.46
C ARG A 52 -9.88 -8.61 -3.30
N MET A 53 -9.45 -9.85 -3.31
CA MET A 53 -8.55 -10.43 -2.32
C MET A 53 -7.11 -10.37 -2.83
N ILE A 54 -6.18 -10.12 -1.91
CA ILE A 54 -4.76 -9.94 -2.15
C ILE A 54 -4.01 -11.02 -1.35
N ASN A 55 -3.22 -11.82 -2.04
CA ASN A 55 -2.32 -12.83 -1.49
C ASN A 55 -0.90 -12.21 -1.42
N PRO A 56 -0.44 -11.75 -0.25
CA PRO A 56 0.83 -11.05 -0.15
C PRO A 56 2.02 -11.97 -0.42
N ASP A 57 3.00 -11.46 -1.19
CA ASP A 57 4.33 -12.06 -1.26
C ASP A 57 5.15 -11.69 -0.01
N ASP A 58 6.38 -12.19 0.10
CA ASP A 58 7.23 -11.97 1.26
C ASP A 58 7.40 -10.47 1.58
N LYS A 59 7.59 -9.64 0.55
CA LYS A 59 7.75 -8.19 0.70
C LYS A 59 6.48 -7.51 1.16
N LEU A 60 5.37 -7.75 0.47
CA LEU A 60 4.09 -7.12 0.81
C LEU A 60 3.56 -7.63 2.16
N SER A 61 3.89 -8.86 2.55
CA SER A 61 3.46 -9.44 3.82
C SER A 61 4.01 -8.71 5.04
N ALA A 62 5.19 -8.10 4.92
CA ALA A 62 5.78 -7.25 5.97
C ALA A 62 4.98 -5.96 6.21
N VAL A 63 4.15 -5.55 5.24
CA VAL A 63 3.34 -4.33 5.29
C VAL A 63 1.87 -4.63 5.62
N ILE A 64 1.28 -5.64 4.99
CA ILE A 64 -0.16 -5.91 5.10
C ILE A 64 -0.51 -7.15 5.94
N GLY A 65 0.50 -7.88 6.42
CA GLY A 65 0.37 -9.17 7.08
C GLY A 65 0.50 -10.35 6.11
N LYS A 66 0.64 -11.56 6.65
CA LYS A 66 0.82 -12.79 5.86
C LYS A 66 -0.48 -13.38 5.32
N ASP A 67 -1.59 -13.06 5.98
CA ASP A 67 -2.90 -13.58 5.61
C ASP A 67 -3.44 -12.84 4.38
N GLN A 68 -4.26 -13.54 3.60
CA GLN A 68 -5.00 -12.93 2.51
C GLN A 68 -5.90 -11.81 3.05
N ILE A 69 -5.84 -10.62 2.44
CA ILE A 69 -6.70 -9.50 2.82
C ILE A 69 -7.51 -8.97 1.66
N SER A 70 -8.64 -8.34 1.97
CA SER A 70 -9.41 -7.59 0.98
C SER A 70 -8.72 -6.26 0.65
N MET A 71 -8.83 -5.82 -0.61
CA MET A 71 -8.39 -4.51 -1.08
C MET A 71 -8.96 -3.34 -0.28
N PHE A 72 -10.13 -3.50 0.33
CA PHE A 72 -10.74 -2.49 1.21
C PHE A 72 -9.98 -2.31 2.54
N LYS A 73 -9.26 -3.35 2.99
CA LYS A 73 -8.41 -3.30 4.19
C LYS A 73 -6.97 -2.89 3.88
N MET A 74 -6.53 -3.06 2.62
CA MET A 74 -5.16 -2.80 2.18
C MET A 74 -4.70 -1.37 2.51
N THR A 75 -5.49 -0.35 2.15
CA THR A 75 -5.12 1.06 2.41
C THR A 75 -4.94 1.36 3.89
N GLY A 76 -5.76 0.75 4.75
CA GLY A 76 -5.66 0.87 6.20
C GLY A 76 -4.41 0.19 6.76
N ALA A 77 -4.03 -0.97 6.23
CA ALA A 77 -2.80 -1.66 6.62
C ALA A 77 -1.56 -0.86 6.21
N VAL A 78 -1.48 -0.45 4.94
CA VAL A 78 -0.35 0.35 4.41
C VAL A 78 -0.21 1.69 5.15
N SER A 79 -1.32 2.32 5.54
CA SER A 79 -1.30 3.61 6.26
C SER A 79 -0.57 3.57 7.60
N LYS A 80 -0.38 2.39 8.22
CA LYS A 80 0.39 2.22 9.47
C LYS A 80 1.90 2.37 9.27
N HIS A 81 2.35 2.28 8.02
CA HIS A 81 3.76 2.42 7.63
C HIS A 81 4.07 3.82 7.08
N MET A 82 3.18 4.79 7.31
CA MET A 82 3.32 6.17 6.88
C MET A 82 3.22 7.13 8.07
N SER A 83 4.14 8.10 8.15
CA SER A 83 4.08 9.19 9.13
C SER A 83 4.29 10.58 8.51
#